data_AF-A0A093S0E0-F1
#
_entry.id   AF-A0A093S0E0-F1
#
_cell.length_a   1.000
_cell.length_b   1.000
_cell.length_c   1.000
_cell.angle_alpha   90.00
_cell.angle_beta   90.00
_cell.angle_gamma   90.00
#
_symmetry.space_group_name_H-M   'P 1'
#
loop_
_entity.id
_entity.type
_entity.pdbx_description
1 polymer ?
#
loop_
_entity_poly.entity_id
_entity_poly.type
_entity_poly.pdbx_seq_one_letter_code
_entity_poly.pdbx_strand_id
1 'polypeptide(L)'
;MDHFLGLLKLAFNESASYFSWAFYSLITAYIVMALLDKNKVRGGVMSVIGIIIFLVYVLIFIPNLFFISQVFYERLGWLAGVLSFIVGFVMMMLNSIPVIYGITQKNDKKEIA
;
A
#
# COMPACT_ATOMS: atom_id res chain seq x y z
N MET A 1 -17.77 -26.91 -1.56
CA MET A 1 -17.06 -25.98 -0.66
C MET A 1 -15.55 -26.11 -0.80
N ASP A 2 -15.02 -27.34 -0.86
CA ASP A 2 -13.57 -27.61 -0.96
C ASP A 2 -12.93 -27.07 -2.25
N HIS A 3 -13.63 -27.14 -3.39
CA HIS A 3 -13.13 -26.59 -4.66
C HIS A 3 -12.99 -25.06 -4.63
N PHE A 4 -14.00 -24.36 -4.09
CA PHE A 4 -13.98 -22.90 -3.95
C PHE A 4 -12.86 -22.44 -3.01
N LEU A 5 -12.73 -23.11 -1.85
CA LEU A 5 -11.66 -22.81 -0.90
C LEU A 5 -10.27 -23.10 -1.48
N GLY A 6 -10.14 -24.14 -2.32
CA GLY A 6 -8.93 -24.43 -3.07
C GLY A 6 -8.54 -23.30 -4.04
N LEU A 7 -9.49 -22.84 -4.86
CA LEU A 7 -9.28 -21.72 -5.78
C LEU A 7 -8.96 -20.42 -5.04
N LEU A 8 -9.65 -20.16 -3.94
CA LEU A 8 -9.41 -18.99 -3.09
C LEU A 8 -8.00 -19.01 -2.50
N LYS A 9 -7.56 -20.16 -1.95
CA LYS A 9 -6.20 -20.33 -1.45
C LYS A 9 -5.16 -20.08 -2.54
N LEU A 10 -5.41 -20.59 -3.75
CA LEU A 10 -4.51 -20.41 -4.88
C LEU A 10 -4.41 -18.94 -5.29
N ALA A 11 -5.54 -18.25 -5.39
CA ALA A 11 -5.60 -16.81 -5.71
C ALA A 11 -4.85 -15.97 -4.67
N PHE A 12 -5.00 -16.27 -3.37
CA PHE A 12 -4.25 -15.60 -2.31
C PHE A 12 -2.75 -15.89 -2.39
N ASN A 13 -2.37 -17.14 -2.64
CA ASN A 13 -0.96 -17.53 -2.69
C ASN A 13 -0.24 -16.85 -3.87
N GLU A 14 -0.88 -16.81 -5.04
CA GLU A 14 -0.36 -16.12 -6.23
C GLU A 14 -0.33 -14.60 -6.03
N SER A 15 -1.31 -14.05 -5.32
CA SER A 15 -1.39 -12.61 -5.06
C SER A 15 -0.51 -12.14 -3.89
N ALA A 16 0.05 -13.03 -3.07
CA ALA A 16 0.73 -12.67 -1.82
C ALA A 16 1.91 -11.71 -2.02
N SER A 17 2.66 -11.90 -3.10
CA SER A 17 3.77 -11.01 -3.46
C SER A 17 3.23 -9.62 -3.83
N TYR A 18 2.19 -9.55 -4.66
CA TYR A 18 1.56 -8.29 -5.05
C TYR A 18 0.96 -7.55 -3.85
N PHE A 19 0.30 -8.27 -2.93
CA PHE A 19 -0.20 -7.71 -1.67
C PHE A 19 0.92 -7.07 -0.85
N SER A 20 2.06 -7.74 -0.74
CA SER A 20 3.21 -7.24 0.01
C SER A 20 3.79 -5.97 -0.63
N TRP A 21 4.06 -6.00 -1.94
CA TRP A 21 4.60 -4.84 -2.66
C TRP A 21 3.64 -3.64 -2.63
N ALA A 22 2.34 -3.87 -2.81
CA ALA A 22 1.34 -2.82 -2.69
C ALA A 22 1.29 -2.25 -1.26
N PHE A 23 1.29 -3.09 -0.23
CA PHE A 23 1.23 -2.61 1.15
C PHE A 23 2.46 -1.79 1.56
N TYR A 24 3.67 -2.28 1.27
CA TYR A 24 4.90 -1.56 1.62
C TYR A 24 5.08 -0.28 0.80
N SER A 25 4.69 -0.28 -0.47
CA SER A 25 4.73 0.94 -1.29
C SER A 25 3.75 1.99 -0.78
N LEU A 26 2.52 1.60 -0.40
CA LEU A 26 1.54 2.50 0.19
C LEU A 26 2.06 3.14 1.49
N ILE A 27 2.57 2.32 2.42
CA ILE A 27 3.16 2.81 3.67
C ILE A 27 4.30 3.79 3.39
N THR A 28 5.21 3.44 2.48
CA THR A 28 6.38 4.28 2.19
C THR A 28 5.96 5.61 1.57
N ALA A 29 4.99 5.60 0.65
CA ALA A 29 4.42 6.82 0.09
C ALA A 29 3.83 7.74 1.18
N TYR A 30 3.07 7.18 2.12
CA TYR A 30 2.53 7.95 3.24
C TYR A 30 3.60 8.50 4.18
N ILE A 31 4.62 7.70 4.52
CA ILE A 31 5.74 8.16 5.37
C ILE A 31 6.47 9.32 4.70
N VAL A 32 6.78 9.20 3.41
CA VAL A 32 7.46 10.26 2.65
C VAL A 32 6.64 11.54 2.66
N MET A 33 5.33 11.45 2.44
CA MET A 33 4.43 12.61 2.51
C MET A 33 4.40 13.23 3.91
N ALA A 34 4.27 12.42 4.97
CA ALA A 34 4.26 12.89 6.35
C ALA A 34 5.59 13.57 6.75
N LEU A 35 6.73 13.06 6.27
CA LEU A 35 8.05 13.66 6.52
C LEU A 35 8.23 14.98 5.78
N LEU A 36 7.74 15.09 4.54
CA LEU A 36 7.76 16.34 3.77
C LEU A 36 6.93 17.43 4.45
N ASP A 37 5.74 17.07 4.95
CA ASP A 37 4.85 18.00 5.66
C ASP A 37 5.43 18.46 7.00
N LYS A 38 5.96 17.53 7.82
CA LYS A 38 6.55 17.86 9.13
C LYS A 38 7.76 18.79 9.01
N ASN A 39 8.65 18.53 8.07
CA ASN A 39 9.89 19.28 7.94
C ASN A 39 9.70 20.68 7.32
N LYS A 40 8.45 21.12 7.00
CA LYS A 40 8.15 22.38 6.29
C LYS A 40 9.18 22.69 5.21
N VAL A 41 9.58 21.68 4.42
CA VAL A 41 10.66 21.82 3.41
C VAL A 41 10.11 22.62 2.25
N ARG A 42 9.97 23.93 2.45
CA ARG A 42 9.47 24.90 1.48
C ARG A 42 10.63 25.22 0.53
N GLY A 43 10.70 24.47 -0.56
CA GLY A 43 11.44 24.89 -1.77
C GLY A 43 12.91 24.49 -1.88
N GLY A 44 13.25 23.22 -1.65
CA GLY A 44 14.61 22.71 -1.87
C GLY A 44 14.65 21.35 -2.59
N VAL A 45 15.84 20.92 -2.99
CA VAL A 45 16.13 19.63 -3.66
C VAL A 45 15.53 18.43 -2.90
N MET A 46 15.52 18.48 -1.56
CA MET A 46 14.90 17.48 -0.70
C MET A 46 13.39 17.30 -0.92
N SER A 47 12.66 18.39 -1.21
CA SER A 47 11.22 18.32 -1.51
C SER A 47 10.98 17.63 -2.86
N VAL A 48 11.79 17.96 -3.86
CA VAL A 48 11.74 17.32 -5.18
C VAL A 48 12.06 15.82 -5.08
N ILE A 49 13.11 15.45 -4.33
CA ILE A 49 13.46 14.05 -4.09
C ILE A 49 12.31 13.31 -3.40
N GLY A 50 11.70 13.90 -2.37
CA GLY A 50 10.56 13.28 -1.69
C GLY A 50 9.35 13.07 -2.61
N ILE A 51 9.03 14.05 -3.47
CA ILE A 51 7.96 13.91 -4.46
C ILE A 51 8.28 12.80 -5.46
N ILE A 52 9.52 12.71 -5.96
CA ILE A 52 9.94 11.65 -6.87
C ILE A 52 9.80 10.27 -6.20
N ILE A 53 10.28 10.13 -4.98
CA ILE A 53 10.17 8.88 -4.21
C ILE A 53 8.70 8.51 -4.02
N PHE A 54 7.85 9.47 -3.65
CA PHE A 54 6.40 9.27 -3.54
C PHE A 54 5.81 8.73 -4.85
N LEU A 55 6.11 9.37 -5.98
CA LEU A 55 5.61 8.96 -7.29
C LEU A 55 6.06 7.55 -7.65
N VAL A 56 7.31 7.19 -7.39
CA VAL A 56 7.83 5.83 -7.62
C VAL A 56 7.04 4.80 -6.83
N TYR A 57 6.75 5.07 -5.55
CA TYR A 57 5.98 4.12 -4.75
C TYR A 57 4.50 4.05 -5.15
N VAL A 58 3.89 5.15 -5.57
CA VAL A 58 2.53 5.11 -6.14
C VAL A 58 2.51 4.30 -7.45
N LEU A 59 3.54 4.43 -8.28
CA LEU A 59 3.71 3.64 -9.51
C LEU A 59 3.94 2.16 -9.24
N ILE A 60 4.46 1.77 -8.07
CA ILE A 60 4.54 0.37 -7.65
C ILE A 60 3.19 -0.08 -7.09
N PHE A 61 2.52 0.76 -6.31
CA PHE A 61 1.25 0.44 -5.65
C PHE A 61 0.13 0.10 -6.64
N ILE A 62 -0.13 0.98 -7.61
CA ILE A 62 -1.29 0.87 -8.51
C ILE A 62 -1.25 -0.42 -9.35
N PRO A 63 -0.14 -0.76 -10.03
CA PRO A 63 -0.06 -2.00 -10.82
C PRO A 63 -0.17 -3.25 -9.97
N ASN A 64 0.42 -3.27 -8.77
CA ASN A 64 0.31 -4.43 -7.87
C ASN A 64 -1.14 -4.65 -7.42
N LEU A 65 -1.88 -3.58 -7.12
CA LEU A 65 -3.30 -3.67 -6.81
C LEU A 65 -4.13 -4.18 -8.00
N PHE A 66 -3.78 -3.75 -9.21
CA PHE A 66 -4.40 -4.28 -10.42
C PHE A 66 -4.07 -5.76 -10.65
N PHE A 67 -2.84 -6.20 -10.41
CA PHE A 67 -2.46 -7.62 -10.55
C PHE A 67 -3.20 -8.52 -9.57
N ILE A 68 -3.43 -8.06 -8.32
CA ILE A 68 -4.31 -8.75 -7.37
C ILE A 68 -5.72 -8.91 -7.95
N SER A 69 -6.28 -7.85 -8.53
CA SER A 69 -7.59 -7.91 -9.17
C SER A 69 -7.63 -8.92 -10.32
N GLN A 70 -6.58 -9.00 -11.14
CA GLN A 70 -6.49 -9.93 -12.25
C GLN A 70 -6.39 -11.38 -11.78
N VAL A 71 -5.54 -11.67 -10.79
CA VAL A 71 -5.42 -13.04 -10.24
C VAL A 71 -6.76 -13.52 -9.67
N PHE A 72 -7.46 -12.68 -8.92
CA PHE A 72 -8.78 -13.05 -8.39
C PHE A 72 -9.84 -13.18 -9.49
N TYR A 73 -9.78 -12.33 -10.52
CA TYR A 73 -10.64 -12.43 -11.70
C TYR A 73 -10.47 -13.78 -12.41
N GLU A 74 -9.22 -14.17 -12.69
CA GLU A 74 -8.90 -15.39 -13.44
C GLU A 74 -9.27 -16.66 -12.66
N ARG A 75 -9.15 -16.65 -11.33
CA ARG A 75 -9.38 -17.83 -10.49
C ARG A 75 -10.83 -17.99 -10.02
N LEU A 76 -11.53 -16.89 -9.78
CA LEU A 76 -12.83 -16.89 -9.10
C LEU A 76 -13.92 -16.12 -9.86
N GLY A 77 -13.58 -15.51 -10.99
CA GLY A 77 -14.49 -14.76 -11.84
C GLY A 77 -14.57 -13.27 -11.52
N TRP A 78 -15.35 -12.55 -12.32
CA TRP A 78 -15.34 -11.09 -12.36
C TRP A 78 -15.68 -10.42 -11.02
N LEU A 79 -16.67 -10.96 -10.28
CA LEU A 79 -17.05 -10.46 -8.97
C LEU A 79 -15.89 -10.50 -7.99
N ALA A 80 -15.12 -11.60 -7.99
CA ALA A 80 -14.00 -11.76 -7.09
C ALA A 80 -12.85 -10.80 -7.42
N GLY A 81 -12.60 -10.52 -8.70
CA GLY A 81 -11.62 -9.51 -9.11
C GLY A 81 -12.01 -8.10 -8.64
N VAL A 82 -13.26 -7.69 -8.84
CA VAL A 82 -13.73 -6.37 -8.37
C VAL A 82 -13.69 -6.28 -6.84
N LEU A 83 -14.14 -7.32 -6.15
CA LEU A 83 -14.12 -7.37 -4.69
C LEU A 83 -12.69 -7.37 -4.14
N SER A 84 -11.75 -8.11 -4.74
CA SER A 84 -10.36 -8.13 -4.27
C SER A 84 -9.69 -6.77 -4.44
N PHE A 85 -10.02 -6.02 -5.50
CA PHE A 85 -9.54 -4.66 -5.68
C PHE A 85 -10.05 -3.73 -4.57
N ILE A 86 -11.36 -3.69 -4.34
CA ILE A 86 -11.99 -2.79 -3.35
C ILE A 86 -11.55 -3.18 -1.93
N VAL A 87 -11.69 -4.44 -1.57
CA VAL A 87 -11.35 -4.94 -0.23
C VAL A 87 -9.86 -4.85 0.01
N GLY A 88 -9.04 -5.22 -0.97
CA GLY A 88 -7.58 -5.11 -0.90
C GLY A 88 -7.14 -3.66 -0.67
N PHE A 89 -7.69 -2.72 -1.44
CA PHE A 89 -7.41 -1.29 -1.30
C PHE A 89 -7.77 -0.78 0.11
N VAL A 90 -9.02 -1.01 0.54
CA VAL A 90 -9.51 -0.55 1.85
C VAL A 90 -8.70 -1.17 2.98
N MET A 91 -8.41 -2.47 2.92
CA MET A 91 -7.60 -3.15 3.94
C MET A 91 -6.19 -2.58 4.00
N MET A 92 -5.52 -2.35 2.87
CA MET A 92 -4.18 -1.76 2.87
C MET A 92 -4.18 -0.35 3.48
N MET A 93 -5.19 0.47 3.19
CA MET A 93 -5.35 1.78 3.81
C MET A 93 -5.58 1.67 5.33
N LEU A 94 -6.51 0.83 5.78
CA LEU A 94 -6.81 0.66 7.19
C LEU A 94 -5.60 0.14 7.98
N ASN A 95 -4.85 -0.79 7.39
CA ASN A 95 -3.67 -1.39 8.03
C ASN A 95 -2.43 -0.48 7.96
N SER A 96 -2.38 0.51 7.07
CA SER A 96 -1.28 1.48 7.03
C SER A 96 -1.43 2.57 8.11
N ILE A 97 -2.66 2.87 8.54
CA ILE A 97 -2.95 3.91 9.55
C ILE A 97 -2.12 3.72 10.85
N PRO A 98 -2.14 2.57 11.55
CA PRO A 98 -1.37 2.40 12.79
C PRO A 98 0.14 2.57 12.59
N VAL A 99 0.66 2.13 11.44
CA VAL A 99 2.08 2.24 11.10
C VAL A 99 2.47 3.71 10.93
N ILE A 100 1.64 4.49 10.22
CA ILE A 100 1.86 5.92 10.02
C ILE A 100 1.76 6.68 11.34
N TYR A 101 0.74 6.39 12.17
CA TYR A 101 0.59 6.99 13.50
C TYR A 101 1.77 6.68 14.42
N GLY A 102 2.25 5.43 14.43
CA GLY A 102 3.41 5.03 15.23
C GLY A 102 4.68 5.79 14.86
N ILE A 103 4.92 6.02 13.57
CA ILE A 103 6.11 6.74 13.08
C ILE A 103 5.99 8.24 13.34
N THR A 104 4.83 8.82 13.11
CA THR A 104 4.60 10.26 13.33
C THR A 104 4.70 10.63 14.81
N GLN A 105 4.09 9.88 15.73
CA GLN A 105 4.22 10.15 17.17
C GLN A 105 5.63 9.92 17.73
N LYS A 106 6.36 8.92 17.23
CA LYS A 106 7.73 8.64 17.70
C LYS A 106 8.70 9.77 17.34
N ASN A 107 8.46 10.46 16.23
CA ASN A 107 9.24 11.64 15.86
C ASN A 107 8.91 12.85 16.76
N ASP A 108 7.64 13.04 17.16
CA ASP A 108 7.28 14.15 18.06
C ASP A 108 7.94 14.03 19.45
N LYS A 109 8.14 12.80 19.96
CA LYS A 109 8.84 12.59 21.23
C LYS A 109 10.34 12.83 21.16
N LYS A 110 10.96 12.78 19.98
CA LYS A 110 12.41 13.01 19.82
C LYS A 110 12.79 14.49 19.75
N GLU A 111 11.84 15.38 19.44
CA GLU A 111 12.10 16.83 19.40
C GLU A 111 11.94 17.52 20.78
N ILE A 112 11.43 16.81 21.79
CA ILE A 112 11.19 17.35 23.14
C ILE A 112 12.29 16.91 24.15
N ALA A 113 13.21 16.03 23.74
CA ALA A 113 14.35 15.56 24.55
C ALA A 113 15.64 16.24 24.10
#